data_AF-A0A2T4DCH9-F1
#
_entry.id   AF-A0A2T4DCH9-F1
#
_cell.length_a   1.000
_cell.length_b   1.000
_cell.length_c   1.000
_cell.angle_alpha   90.00
_cell.angle_beta   90.00
_cell.angle_gamma   90.00
#
_symmetry.space_group_name_H-M   'P 1'
#
loop_
_entity.id
_entity.type
_entity.pdbx_description
1 polymer ?
#
loop_
_entity_poly.entity_id
_entity_poly.type
_entity_poly.pdbx_seq_one_letter_code
_entity_poly.pdbx_strand_id
1 'polypeptide(L)' 'MVTAAKTVDLVMLVDDNDTDNFISKRIIEITEFAKHVEIKNSGKSALDYLEEHK' A
#
# COMPACT_ATOMS: atom_id res chain seq x y z
N MET A 1 10.15 0.79 -28.22
CA MET A 1 10.79 1.08 -26.92
C MET A 1 9.75 0.83 -25.86
N VAL A 2 9.93 -0.18 -25.02
CA VAL A 2 9.03 -0.44 -23.90
C VAL A 2 9.57 0.37 -22.73
N THR A 3 8.87 1.42 -22.34
CA THR A 3 9.19 2.15 -21.10
C THR A 3 9.09 1.16 -19.95
N ALA A 4 10.20 0.90 -19.25
CA ALA A 4 10.18 0.12 -18.02
C ALA A 4 9.19 0.80 -17.05
N ALA A 5 8.07 0.15 -16.78
CA ALA A 5 7.09 0.65 -15.84
C ALA A 5 7.80 0.82 -14.49
N LYS A 6 7.75 2.03 -13.95
CA LYS A 6 8.38 2.35 -12.67
C LYS A 6 7.60 1.59 -11.59
N THR A 7 8.15 0.49 -11.12
CA THR A 7 7.57 -0.29 -10.03
C THR A 7 7.59 0.55 -8.76
N VAL A 8 6.44 0.64 -8.09
CA VAL A 8 6.31 1.39 -6.85
C VAL A 8 6.96 0.57 -5.73
N ASP A 9 7.85 1.17 -4.94
CA ASP A 9 8.53 0.43 -3.87
C ASP A 9 7.54 0.07 -2.73
N LEU A 10 6.71 1.01 -2.32
CA LEU A 10 5.74 0.81 -1.25
C LEU A 10 4.43 1.56 -1.53
N VAL A 11 3.32 0.87 -1.31
CA VAL A 11 1.97 1.45 -1.29
C VAL A 11 1.41 1.30 0.11
N MET A 12 0.80 2.37 0.63
CA MET A 12 0.07 2.33 1.90
C MET A 12 -1.42 2.47 1.63
N LEU A 13 -2.19 1.50 2.10
CA LEU A 13 -3.65 1.52 2.09
C LEU A 13 -4.14 2.07 3.42
N VAL A 14 -4.96 3.13 3.35
CA VAL A 14 -5.54 3.77 4.53
C VAL A 14 -7.05 3.77 4.39
N ASP A 15 -7.70 2.83 5.05
CA ASP A 15 -9.14 2.59 5.01
C ASP A 15 -9.57 1.91 6.32
N ASP A 16 -10.71 2.29 6.90
CA ASP A 16 -11.17 1.74 8.18
C ASP A 16 -11.82 0.35 8.06
N ASN A 17 -11.98 -0.18 6.85
CA ASN A 17 -12.55 -1.49 6.59
C ASN A 17 -11.49 -2.55 6.24
N ASP A 18 -11.36 -3.56 7.11
CA ASP A 18 -10.46 -4.71 6.90
C ASP A 18 -10.73 -5.49 5.62
N THR A 19 -12.01 -5.58 5.21
CA THR A 19 -12.39 -6.33 4.00
C THR A 19 -11.86 -5.64 2.75
N ASP A 20 -12.00 -4.32 2.69
CA ASP A 20 -11.57 -3.53 1.54
C ASP A 20 -10.03 -3.48 1.45
N ASN A 21 -9.35 -3.39 2.61
CA ASN A 21 -7.90 -3.51 2.71
C ASN A 21 -7.41 -4.87 2.21
N PHE A 22 -8.09 -5.97 2.55
CA PHE A 22 -7.72 -7.31 2.09
C PHE A 22 -7.86 -7.46 0.57
N ILE A 23 -8.98 -7.02 0.00
CA ILE A 23 -9.21 -7.10 -1.45
C ILE A 23 -8.21 -6.24 -2.20
N SER A 24 -8.01 -4.99 -1.76
CA SER A 24 -7.09 -4.04 -2.41
C SER A 24 -5.65 -4.54 -2.37
N LYS A 25 -5.19 -5.05 -1.22
CA LYS A 25 -3.87 -5.67 -1.10
C LYS A 25 -3.71 -6.84 -2.06
N ARG A 26 -4.73 -7.71 -2.16
CA ARG A 26 -4.67 -8.87 -3.04
C ARG A 26 -4.56 -8.48 -4.52
N ILE A 27 -5.25 -7.43 -4.94
CA ILE A 27 -5.15 -6.89 -6.30
C ILE A 27 -3.74 -6.34 -6.58
N ILE A 28 -3.18 -5.56 -5.65
CA ILE A 28 -1.83 -4.99 -5.79
C ILE A 28 -0.77 -6.10 -5.89
N GLU A 29 -0.91 -7.16 -5.08
CA GLU A 29 -0.02 -8.33 -5.13
C GLU A 29 -0.12 -9.08 -6.46
N ILE A 30 -1.33 -9.37 -6.94
CA ILE A 30 -1.54 -10.10 -8.21
C ILE A 30 -1.03 -9.31 -9.41
N THR A 31 -1.15 -7.98 -9.37
CA THR A 31 -0.71 -7.10 -10.46
C THR A 31 0.78 -6.76 -10.39
N GLU A 32 1.48 -7.20 -9.35
CA GLU A 32 2.88 -6.85 -9.06
C GLU A 32 3.12 -5.33 -9.10
N PHE A 33 2.10 -4.54 -8.74
CA PHE A 33 2.14 -3.09 -8.88
C PHE A 33 3.12 -2.45 -7.90
N ALA A 34 3.25 -3.02 -6.70
CA ALA A 34 4.16 -2.56 -5.66
C ALA A 34 4.94 -3.71 -5.03
N LYS A 35 6.16 -3.42 -4.57
CA LYS A 35 7.00 -4.42 -3.86
C LYS A 35 6.49 -4.66 -2.44
N HIS A 36 5.98 -3.63 -1.79
CA HIS A 36 5.47 -3.67 -0.42
C HIS A 36 4.10 -3.01 -0.32
N VAL A 37 3.23 -3.59 0.50
CA VAL A 37 1.90 -3.06 0.78
C VAL A 37 1.70 -2.99 2.29
N GLU A 38 1.55 -1.77 2.80
CA GLU A 38 1.24 -1.48 4.20
C GLU A 38 -0.24 -1.16 4.35
N ILE A 39 -0.86 -1.67 5.40
CA ILE A 39 -2.29 -1.41 5.71
C ILE A 39 -2.38 -0.63 7.01
N LYS A 40 -3.18 0.43 7.01
CA LYS A 40 -3.44 1.27 8.18
C LYS A 40 -4.93 1.56 8.29
N ASN A 41 -5.56 1.01 9.33
CA ASN A 41 -7.02 1.11 9.49
C ASN A 41 -7.52 2.49 9.95
N SER A 42 -6.64 3.48 10.02
CA SER A 42 -6.99 4.84 10.43
C SER A 42 -5.95 5.81 9.90
N GLY A 43 -6.35 7.08 9.72
CA GLY A 43 -5.39 8.14 9.40
C GLY A 43 -4.35 8.33 10.50
N LYS A 44 -4.70 8.11 11.77
CA LYS A 44 -3.75 8.22 12.89
C LYS A 44 -2.63 7.19 12.76
N SER A 45 -2.96 5.90 12.63
CA SER A 45 -1.96 4.84 12.49
C SER A 45 -1.11 5.00 11.23
N ALA A 46 -1.65 5.60 10.17
CA ALA A 46 -0.88 5.97 8.98
C ALA A 46 0.14 7.08 9.28
N LEU A 47 -0.27 8.14 9.96
CA LEU A 47 0.65 9.22 10.37
C LEU A 47 1.71 8.73 11.34
N ASP A 48 1.35 7.92 12.33
CA ASP A 48 2.27 7.33 13.30
C ASP A 48 3.36 6.51 12.56
N TYR A 49 2.96 5.69 11.58
CA TYR A 49 3.91 4.94 10.75
C TYR A 49 4.86 5.85 9.96
N LEU A 50 4.34 6.94 9.37
CA LEU A 50 5.17 7.90 8.63
C LEU A 50 6.17 8.61 9.53
N GLU A 51 5.80 8.92 10.78
CA GLU A 51 6.71 9.52 11.75
C GLU A 51 7.81 8.55 12.21
N GLU A 52 7.47 7.28 12.40
CA GLU A 52 8.43 6.22 12.77
C GLU A 52 9.45 5.91 11.66
N HIS A 53 9.11 6.18 10.39
CA HIS A 53 9.93 5.85 9.21
C HIS A 53 10.47 7.09 8.46
N LYS A 54 10.60 8.22 9.16
CA LYS A 54 11.22 9.45 8.63
C LYS A 54 12.72 9.31 8.34
#